data_AF-B6UPL0-F1
#
_entry.id   AF-B6UPL0-F1
#
_cell.length_a   1.000
_cell.length_b   1.000
_cell.length_c   1.000
_cell.angle_alpha   90.00
_cell.angle_beta   90.00
_cell.angle_gamma   90.00
#
_symmetry.space_group_name_H-M   'P 1'
#
loop_
_entity.id
_entity.type
_entity.pdbx_description
1 polymer ?
#
loop_
_entity_poly.entity_id
_entity_poly.type
_entity_poly.pdbx_seq_one_letter_code
_entity_poly.pdbx_strand_id
1 'polypeptide(L)'
;PFLRCLTWIISLFAVSGNLAVLVILLISHHKLTISRFLMCNLALADLFMGLYLLLIAFMDHYSRHGYYNHATDWQTGPGCGIAGFLTVFASELSVYTLTVISVERWHTITNAMHVNKRLRMRHVTIIMAVGWVFSLLVALLPLVGVSSYGKVSICVPMDIDTLG
;
A
#
# COMPACT_ATOMS: atom_id res chain seq x y z
N PRO A 1 -21.27 -2.25 -14.77
CA PRO A 1 -21.12 -0.80 -15.08
C PRO A 1 -20.99 0.06 -13.82
N PHE A 2 -21.92 -0.10 -12.86
CA PHE A 2 -21.91 0.63 -11.59
C PHE A 2 -20.61 0.47 -10.78
N LEU A 3 -20.17 -0.77 -10.53
CA LEU A 3 -18.92 -1.05 -9.81
C LEU A 3 -17.70 -0.40 -10.47
N ARG A 4 -17.64 -0.37 -11.80
CA ARG A 4 -16.53 0.24 -12.55
C ARG A 4 -16.48 1.76 -12.35
N CYS A 5 -17.62 2.43 -12.44
CA CYS A 5 -17.70 3.87 -12.16
C CYS A 5 -17.24 4.15 -10.72
N LEU A 6 -17.65 3.33 -9.76
CA LEU A 6 -17.19 3.44 -8.38
C LEU A 6 -15.68 3.22 -8.25
N THR A 7 -15.09 2.21 -8.89
CA THR A 7 -13.63 1.96 -8.84
C THR A 7 -12.83 3.14 -9.39
N TRP A 8 -13.27 3.75 -10.50
CA TRP A 8 -12.65 4.95 -11.05
C TRP A 8 -12.77 6.15 -10.11
N ILE A 9 -13.95 6.37 -9.51
CA ILE A 9 -14.14 7.45 -8.54
C ILE A 9 -13.25 7.24 -7.31
N ILE A 10 -13.29 6.05 -6.70
CA ILE A 10 -12.53 5.74 -5.49
C ILE A 10 -11.02 5.86 -5.75
N SER A 11 -10.51 5.33 -6.86
CA SER A 11 -9.09 5.42 -7.20
C SER A 11 -8.62 6.87 -7.43
N LEU A 12 -9.41 7.69 -8.15
CA LEU A 12 -9.10 9.10 -8.35
C LEU A 12 -9.09 9.89 -7.03
N PHE A 13 -10.10 9.67 -6.17
CA PHE A 13 -10.15 10.30 -4.86
C PHE A 13 -9.00 9.83 -3.95
N ALA A 14 -8.68 8.54 -3.94
CA ALA A 14 -7.58 8.00 -3.15
C ALA A 14 -6.23 8.58 -3.59
N VAL A 15 -5.96 8.62 -4.90
CA VAL A 15 -4.70 9.16 -5.43
C VAL A 15 -4.61 10.66 -5.18
N SER A 16 -5.63 11.43 -5.54
CA SER A 16 -5.62 12.89 -5.38
C SER A 16 -5.56 13.32 -3.92
N GLY A 17 -6.34 12.69 -3.04
CA GLY A 17 -6.37 12.98 -1.61
C GLY A 17 -5.03 12.70 -0.93
N ASN A 18 -4.48 11.51 -1.14
CA ASN A 18 -3.20 11.13 -0.53
C ASN A 18 -2.01 11.92 -1.12
N LEU A 19 -2.04 12.23 -2.42
CA LEU A 19 -1.06 13.09 -3.05
C LEU A 19 -1.12 14.52 -2.47
N ALA A 20 -2.32 15.08 -2.29
CA ALA A 20 -2.48 16.40 -1.68
C ALA A 20 -1.93 16.43 -0.25
N VAL A 21 -2.23 15.41 0.57
CA VAL A 21 -1.67 15.26 1.92
C VAL A 21 -0.14 15.22 1.87
N LEU A 22 0.44 14.41 0.99
CA LEU A 22 1.89 14.30 0.83
C LEU A 22 2.52 15.65 0.43
N VAL A 23 1.94 16.32 -0.57
CA VAL A 23 2.41 17.63 -1.06
C VAL A 23 2.34 18.69 0.05
N ILE A 24 1.23 18.77 0.77
CA ILE A 24 1.06 19.73 1.88
C ILE A 24 2.10 19.47 2.97
N LEU A 25 2.34 18.21 3.33
CA LEU A 25 3.31 17.84 4.36
C LEU A 25 4.76 18.11 3.92
N LEU A 26 5.08 17.97 2.63
CA LEU A 26 6.41 18.24 2.08
C LEU A 26 6.69 19.74 1.89
N ILE A 27 5.69 20.52 1.47
CA ILE A 27 5.82 21.99 1.30
C ILE A 27 5.84 22.69 2.67
N SER A 28 5.25 22.08 3.69
CA SER A 28 5.23 22.64 5.04
C SER A 28 6.66 22.77 5.62
N HIS A 29 7.18 23.99 5.70
CA HIS A 29 8.47 24.33 6.34
C HIS A 29 8.50 24.13 7.87
N HIS A 30 7.46 23.53 8.46
CA HIS A 30 7.43 23.23 9.87
C HIS A 30 8.35 22.05 10.21
N LYS A 31 8.84 22.00 11.46
CA LYS A 31 9.70 20.91 11.94
C LYS A 31 9.03 19.54 11.71
N LEU A 32 9.78 18.61 11.12
CA LEU A 32 9.34 17.22 10.93
C LEU A 32 9.20 16.54 12.30
N THR A 33 7.95 16.45 12.79
CA THR A 33 7.62 15.66 13.98
C THR A 33 7.44 14.19 13.61
N ILE A 34 7.52 13.31 14.62
CA ILE A 34 7.35 11.86 14.44
C ILE A 34 6.03 11.56 13.74
N SER A 35 4.93 12.11 14.26
CA SER A 35 3.60 11.87 13.72
C SER A 35 3.47 12.38 12.28
N ARG A 36 4.11 13.50 11.91
CA ARG A 36 4.13 13.99 10.51
C ARG A 36 4.90 13.07 9.58
N PHE A 37 6.05 12.56 10.01
CA PHE A 37 6.82 11.59 9.24
C PHE A 37 6.03 10.29 9.02
N LEU A 38 5.33 9.80 10.05
CA LEU A 38 4.48 8.61 9.95
C LEU A 38 3.27 8.87 9.04
N MET A 39 2.63 10.03 9.12
CA MET A 39 1.55 10.43 8.20
C MET A 39 2.02 10.48 6.74
N CYS A 40 3.26 10.94 6.46
CA CYS A 40 3.82 10.88 5.11
C CYS A 40 3.99 9.44 4.61
N ASN A 41 4.49 8.54 5.46
CA ASN A 41 4.65 7.12 5.08
C ASN A 41 3.29 6.46 4.82
N LEU A 42 2.28 6.79 5.62
CA LEU A 42 0.92 6.28 5.43
C LEU A 42 0.31 6.79 4.12
N ALA A 43 0.40 8.11 3.87
CA ALA A 43 -0.08 8.70 2.61
C ALA A 43 0.64 8.10 1.38
N LEU A 44 1.92 7.76 1.50
CA LEU A 44 2.67 7.08 0.45
C LEU A 44 2.17 5.63 0.22
N ALA A 45 1.89 4.89 1.29
CA ALA A 45 1.32 3.55 1.20
C ALA A 45 -0.08 3.57 0.56
N ASP A 46 -0.94 4.51 0.96
CA ASP A 46 -2.26 4.70 0.38
C ASP A 46 -2.21 5.18 -1.08
N LEU A 47 -1.17 5.94 -1.45
CA LEU A 47 -0.91 6.29 -2.85
C LEU A 47 -0.55 5.06 -3.69
N PHE A 48 0.29 4.16 -3.17
CA PHE A 48 0.58 2.89 -3.86
C PHE A 48 -0.67 2.02 -4.02
N MET A 49 -1.54 1.99 -3.00
CA MET A 49 -2.83 1.31 -3.09
C MET A 49 -3.76 1.96 -4.12
N GLY A 50 -3.81 3.30 -4.17
CA GLY A 50 -4.55 4.05 -5.18
C GLY A 50 -4.06 3.79 -6.61
N LEU A 51 -2.74 3.73 -6.80
CA LEU A 51 -2.12 3.37 -8.08
C LEU A 51 -2.44 1.93 -8.50
N TYR A 52 -2.45 0.98 -7.57
CA TYR A 52 -2.90 -0.39 -7.81
C TYR A 52 -4.37 -0.44 -8.27
N LEU A 53 -5.27 0.28 -7.59
CA LEU A 53 -6.68 0.35 -7.99
C LEU A 53 -6.86 1.00 -9.37
N LEU A 54 -6.07 2.03 -9.67
CA LEU A 54 -6.06 2.70 -10.97
C LEU A 54 -5.53 1.79 -12.08
N LEU A 55 -4.48 1.01 -11.81
CA LEU A 55 -3.95 -0.01 -12.72
C LEU A 55 -5.03 -1.05 -13.07
N ILE A 56 -5.76 -1.56 -12.07
CA ILE A 56 -6.87 -2.49 -12.28
C ILE A 56 -7.99 -1.84 -13.11
N ALA A 57 -8.39 -0.61 -12.76
CA ALA A 57 -9.46 0.10 -13.46
C ALA A 57 -9.10 0.38 -14.93
N PHE A 58 -7.83 0.70 -15.20
CA PHE A 58 -7.30 0.91 -16.54
C PHE A 58 -7.31 -0.39 -17.36
N MET A 59 -6.85 -1.50 -16.78
CA MET A 59 -6.83 -2.79 -17.46
C MET A 59 -8.22 -3.35 -17.73
N ASP A 60 -9.16 -3.12 -16.81
CA ASP A 60 -10.57 -3.45 -16.99
C ASP A 60 -11.22 -2.63 -18.11
N HIS A 61 -10.77 -1.39 -18.34
CA HIS A 61 -11.17 -0.58 -19.50
C HIS A 61 -10.53 -1.09 -20.80
N TYR A 62 -9.22 -1.34 -20.79
CA TYR A 62 -8.45 -1.78 -21.96
C TYR A 62 -8.91 -3.14 -22.49
N SER A 63 -9.20 -4.09 -21.59
CA SER A 63 -9.70 -5.44 -21.95
C SER A 63 -11.05 -5.43 -22.68
N ARG A 64 -11.79 -4.30 -22.70
CA ARG A 64 -13.04 -4.21 -23.47
C ARG A 64 -12.84 -4.15 -24.98
N HIS A 65 -11.71 -3.66 -25.46
CA HIS A 65 -11.50 -3.40 -26.89
C HIS A 65 -10.93 -4.60 -27.66
N GLY A 66 -10.49 -5.67 -26.98
CA GLY A 66 -10.00 -6.90 -27.60
C GLY A 66 -10.38 -8.13 -26.78
N TYR A 67 -11.46 -8.82 -27.16
CA TYR A 67 -11.99 -9.96 -26.45
C TYR A 67 -11.04 -11.17 -26.45
N TYR A 68 -11.05 -11.89 -25.32
CA TYR A 68 -10.48 -13.21 -25.03
C TYR A 68 -8.96 -13.34 -24.81
N ASN A 69 -8.08 -12.80 -25.66
CA ASN A 69 -6.63 -13.04 -25.50
C ASN A 69 -5.94 -12.13 -24.46
N HIS A 70 -6.44 -10.92 -24.23
CA HIS A 70 -5.80 -9.96 -23.31
C HIS A 70 -6.07 -10.22 -21.82
N ALA A 71 -7.17 -10.89 -21.48
CA ALA A 71 -7.45 -11.26 -20.10
C ALA A 71 -6.46 -12.34 -19.61
N THR A 72 -6.12 -13.30 -20.47
CA THR A 72 -5.06 -14.27 -20.23
C THR A 72 -3.69 -13.60 -20.16
N ASP A 73 -3.33 -12.73 -21.11
CA ASP A 73 -2.04 -12.00 -21.06
C ASP A 73 -1.90 -11.11 -19.82
N TRP A 74 -2.98 -10.55 -19.29
CA TRP A 74 -2.93 -9.79 -18.05
C TRP A 74 -2.67 -10.70 -16.84
N GLN A 75 -3.30 -11.88 -16.79
CA GLN A 75 -3.12 -12.88 -15.71
C GLN A 75 -1.77 -13.61 -15.79
N THR A 76 -1.26 -13.89 -16.98
CA THR A 76 0.04 -14.57 -17.21
C THR A 76 1.20 -13.61 -17.47
N GLY A 77 0.93 -12.33 -17.68
CA GLY A 77 1.94 -11.30 -17.92
C GLY A 77 2.52 -10.70 -16.64
N PRO A 78 3.62 -9.94 -16.76
CA PRO A 78 4.29 -9.31 -15.62
C PRO A 78 3.40 -8.27 -14.90
N GLY A 79 2.32 -7.81 -15.53
CA GLY A 79 1.37 -6.85 -14.96
C GLY A 79 0.69 -7.35 -13.68
N CYS A 80 0.27 -8.63 -13.65
CA CYS A 80 -0.34 -9.21 -12.45
C CYS A 80 0.66 -9.39 -11.31
N GLY A 81 1.91 -9.75 -11.62
CA GLY A 81 2.99 -9.82 -10.62
C GLY A 81 3.29 -8.46 -9.99
N ILE A 82 3.35 -7.40 -10.80
CA ILE A 82 3.56 -6.02 -10.30
C ILE A 82 2.35 -5.55 -9.49
N ALA A 83 1.12 -5.85 -9.92
CA ALA A 83 -0.09 -5.50 -9.19
C ALA A 83 -0.17 -6.21 -7.83
N GLY A 84 0.11 -7.52 -7.81
CA GLY A 84 0.16 -8.35 -6.61
C GLY A 84 1.26 -7.90 -5.63
N PHE A 85 2.44 -7.57 -6.15
CA PHE A 85 3.51 -6.97 -5.36
C PHE A 85 3.08 -5.63 -4.76
N LEU A 86 2.53 -4.72 -5.57
CA LEU A 86 2.10 -3.39 -5.11
C LEU A 86 1.01 -3.45 -4.05
N THR A 87 0.02 -4.33 -4.19
CA THR A 87 -1.08 -4.43 -3.21
C THR A 87 -0.59 -4.98 -1.88
N VAL A 88 0.21 -6.05 -1.88
CA VAL A 88 0.76 -6.65 -0.64
C VAL A 88 1.72 -5.68 0.03
N PHE A 89 2.61 -5.06 -0.76
CA PHE A 89 3.55 -4.07 -0.24
C PHE A 89 2.82 -2.88 0.41
N ALA A 90 1.82 -2.32 -0.29
CA ALA A 90 1.04 -1.20 0.22
C ALA A 90 0.25 -1.57 1.49
N SER A 91 -0.41 -2.74 1.52
CA SER A 91 -1.19 -3.16 2.68
C SER A 91 -0.32 -3.39 3.91
N GLU A 92 0.80 -4.11 3.75
CA GLU A 92 1.73 -4.38 4.85
C GLU A 92 2.35 -3.08 5.37
N LEU A 93 2.76 -2.18 4.46
CA LEU A 93 3.33 -0.90 4.85
C LEU A 93 2.32 -0.03 5.60
N SER A 94 1.05 0.02 5.16
CA SER A 94 -0.01 0.75 5.87
C SER A 94 -0.26 0.19 7.27
N VAL A 95 -0.35 -1.15 7.41
CA VAL A 95 -0.55 -1.80 8.72
C VAL A 95 0.63 -1.54 9.66
N TYR A 96 1.86 -1.66 9.17
CA TYR A 96 3.06 -1.36 9.95
C TYR A 96 3.05 0.11 10.39
N THR A 97 2.77 1.03 9.47
CA THR A 97 2.76 2.47 9.75
C THR A 97 1.68 2.81 10.79
N LEU A 98 0.46 2.26 10.66
CA LEU A 98 -0.63 2.46 11.62
C LEU A 98 -0.30 1.92 13.01
N THR A 99 0.40 0.78 13.06
CA THR A 99 0.86 0.20 14.32
C THR A 99 1.86 1.13 15.01
N VAL A 100 2.83 1.67 14.26
CA VAL A 100 3.81 2.62 14.80
C VAL A 100 3.14 3.93 15.23
N ILE A 101 2.15 4.44 14.49
CA ILE A 101 1.34 5.60 14.89
C ILE A 101 0.62 5.33 16.20
N SER A 102 0.00 4.16 16.35
CA SER A 102 -0.69 3.75 17.56
C SER A 102 0.25 3.69 18.77
N VAL A 103 1.44 3.09 18.59
CA VAL A 103 2.48 3.02 19.63
C VAL A 103 3.01 4.42 19.98
N GLU A 104 3.23 5.28 18.99
CA GLU A 104 3.64 6.66 19.20
C GLU A 104 2.61 7.42 20.05
N ARG A 105 1.33 7.35 19.66
CA ARG A 105 0.23 7.98 20.41
C ARG A 105 0.12 7.43 21.83
N TRP A 106 0.18 6.11 22.00
CA TRP A 106 0.15 5.46 23.31
C TRP A 106 1.30 5.94 24.19
N HIS A 107 2.53 5.96 23.66
CA HIS A 107 3.70 6.41 24.38
C HIS A 107 3.63 7.91 24.72
N THR A 108 3.11 8.74 23.82
CA THR A 108 2.92 10.17 24.05
C THR A 108 1.88 10.43 25.13
N ILE A 109 0.78 9.66 25.19
CA ILE A 109 -0.27 9.77 26.21
C ILE A 109 0.25 9.29 27.58
N THR A 110 0.84 8.09 27.63
CA THR A 110 1.29 7.47 28.90
C THR A 110 2.49 8.19 29.50
N ASN A 111 3.44 8.65 28.67
CA ASN A 111 4.60 9.41 29.12
C ASN A 111 4.41 10.93 29.02
N ALA A 112 3.18 11.43 28.89
CA ALA A 112 2.87 12.85 28.91
C ALA A 112 3.43 13.55 30.18
N MET A 113 3.54 12.81 31.30
CA MET A 113 4.10 13.30 32.57
C MET A 113 5.62 13.11 32.73
N HIS A 114 6.31 12.41 31.81
CA HIS A 114 7.75 12.15 31.86
C HIS A 114 8.46 12.65 30.59
N VAL A 115 8.78 13.96 30.58
CA VAL A 115 9.42 14.71 29.48
C VAL A 115 10.75 14.10 28.99
N ASN A 116 11.43 13.26 29.80
CA ASN A 116 12.75 12.71 29.50
C ASN A 116 12.77 11.42 28.66
N LYS A 117 11.63 10.77 28.39
CA LYS A 117 11.54 9.56 27.53
C LYS A 117 10.97 9.85 26.14
N ARG A 118 11.32 10.98 25.52
CA ARG A 118 10.88 11.27 24.15
C ARG A 118 11.45 10.25 23.17
N LEU A 119 10.57 9.56 22.44
CA LEU A 119 10.94 8.77 21.28
C LEU A 119 11.74 9.67 20.33
N ARG A 120 12.99 9.28 20.06
CA ARG A 120 13.86 10.04 19.15
C ARG A 120 13.46 9.70 17.71
N MET A 121 13.37 10.70 16.84
CA MET A 121 13.12 10.52 15.40
C MET A 121 13.96 9.40 14.78
N ARG A 122 15.24 9.30 15.18
CA ARG A 122 16.16 8.25 14.72
C ARG A 122 15.62 6.83 14.93
N HIS A 123 15.04 6.53 16.10
CA HIS A 123 14.50 5.20 16.37
C HIS A 123 13.30 4.89 15.47
N VAL A 124 12.41 5.88 15.28
CA VAL A 124 11.22 5.72 14.43
C VAL A 124 11.62 5.54 12.97
N THR A 125 12.61 6.30 12.49
CA THR A 125 13.14 6.12 11.13
C THR A 125 13.75 4.73 10.93
N ILE A 126 14.49 4.20 11.91
CA ILE A 126 15.04 2.83 11.86
C ILE A 126 13.92 1.79 11.85
N ILE A 127 12.93 1.91 12.75
CA ILE A 127 11.77 1.01 12.81
C ILE A 127 11.01 1.01 11.48
N MET A 128 10.80 2.19 10.90
CA MET A 128 10.15 2.31 9.59
C MET A 128 11.01 1.69 8.49
N ALA A 129 12.32 1.92 8.46
CA ALA A 129 13.20 1.29 7.47
C ALA A 129 13.16 -0.24 7.55
N VAL A 130 13.13 -0.82 8.76
CA VAL A 130 12.94 -2.26 8.96
C VAL A 130 11.56 -2.71 8.45
N GLY A 131 10.50 -1.96 8.75
CA GLY A 131 9.15 -2.22 8.24
C GLY A 131 9.10 -2.24 6.71
N TRP A 132 9.74 -1.27 6.04
CA TRP A 132 9.84 -1.23 4.59
C TRP A 132 10.54 -2.47 4.02
N VAL A 133 11.68 -2.87 4.59
CA VAL A 133 12.42 -4.07 4.15
C VAL A 133 11.59 -5.33 4.39
N PHE A 134 10.90 -5.42 5.53
CA PHE A 134 10.00 -6.53 5.83
C PHE A 134 8.83 -6.60 4.84
N SER A 135 8.14 -5.50 4.59
CA SER A 135 7.06 -5.43 3.60
C SER A 135 7.55 -5.77 2.19
N LEU A 136 8.75 -5.36 1.81
CA LEU A 136 9.38 -5.77 0.54
C LEU A 136 9.62 -7.27 0.50
N LEU A 137 10.15 -7.87 1.57
CA LEU A 137 10.40 -9.30 1.65
C LEU A 137 9.09 -10.12 1.55
N VAL A 138 8.05 -9.68 2.25
CA VAL A 138 6.70 -10.29 2.21
C VAL A 138 6.05 -10.12 0.84
N ALA A 139 6.23 -8.99 0.17
CA ALA A 139 5.74 -8.79 -1.19
C ALA A 139 6.55 -9.56 -2.24
N LEU A 140 7.83 -9.87 -1.98
CA LEU A 140 8.65 -10.71 -2.86
C LEU A 140 8.37 -12.21 -2.66
N LEU A 141 7.94 -12.64 -1.48
CA LEU A 141 7.70 -14.05 -1.14
C LEU A 141 6.85 -14.80 -2.20
N PRO A 142 5.71 -14.27 -2.70
CA PRO A 142 4.90 -14.97 -3.69
C PRO A 142 5.39 -14.78 -5.15
N LEU A 143 6.49 -14.03 -5.37
CA LEU A 143 7.26 -14.05 -6.63
C LEU A 143 8.32 -15.15 -6.65
N VAL A 144 8.82 -15.60 -5.49
CA VAL A 144 9.90 -16.61 -5.38
C VAL A 144 9.41 -18.07 -5.32
N GLY A 145 8.11 -18.30 -5.53
CA GLY A 145 7.58 -19.66 -5.81
C GLY A 145 6.97 -20.42 -4.63
N VAL A 146 6.58 -19.76 -3.53
CA VAL A 146 5.79 -20.41 -2.46
C VAL A 146 4.27 -20.34 -2.71
N SER A 147 3.77 -19.27 -3.34
CA SER A 147 2.37 -19.14 -3.81
C SER A 147 2.30 -18.28 -5.07
N SER A 148 1.52 -18.67 -6.06
CA SER A 148 1.39 -17.93 -7.34
C SER A 148 0.38 -16.79 -7.21
N TYR A 149 0.81 -15.53 -7.36
CA TYR A 149 -0.08 -14.36 -7.51
C TYR A 149 -1.10 -14.49 -8.66
N GLY A 150 -0.82 -15.38 -9.63
CA GLY A 150 -1.65 -15.63 -10.81
C GLY A 150 -2.78 -16.65 -10.65
N LYS A 151 -3.08 -17.15 -9.44
CA LYS A 151 -4.20 -18.11 -9.26
C LYS A 151 -5.60 -17.47 -9.26
N VAL A 152 -5.72 -16.14 -9.23
CA VAL A 152 -7.01 -15.42 -9.18
C VAL A 152 -7.04 -14.12 -9.98
N SER A 153 -8.19 -13.81 -10.60
CA SER A 153 -8.42 -12.64 -11.47
C SER A 153 -8.16 -11.25 -10.86
N ILE A 154 -7.89 -11.15 -9.56
CA ILE A 154 -7.60 -9.89 -8.86
C ILE A 154 -6.11 -9.79 -8.47
N CYS A 155 -5.27 -10.75 -8.85
CA CYS A 155 -3.83 -10.78 -8.51
C CYS A 155 -3.55 -10.70 -6.99
N VAL A 156 -4.49 -11.22 -6.21
CA VAL A 156 -4.39 -11.36 -4.75
C VAL A 156 -3.79 -12.73 -4.45
N PRO A 157 -2.91 -12.88 -3.45
CA PRO A 157 -2.53 -14.22 -2.99
C PRO A 157 -3.77 -14.92 -2.42
N MET A 158 -4.30 -15.90 -3.15
CA MET A 158 -5.29 -16.86 -2.62
C MET A 158 -4.82 -18.27 -2.95
N ASP A 159 -4.64 -19.08 -1.91
CA ASP A 159 -4.50 -20.52 -2.07
C ASP A 159 -5.89 -21.09 -2.39
N ILE A 160 -6.07 -21.49 -3.65
CA ILE A 160 -7.19 -22.36 -4.02
C ILE A 160 -6.75 -23.80 -3.74
N ASP A 161 -6.87 -24.22 -2.48
CA ASP A 161 -6.93 -25.64 -2.19
C ASP A 161 -8.21 -26.19 -2.84
N THR A 162 -7.98 -27.01 -3.86
CA THR A 162 -8.93 -27.85 -4.60
C THR A 162 -10.28 -28.03 -3.92
N LEU A 163 -11.30 -27.31 -4.39
CA LEU A 163 -12.68 -27.83 -4.31
C LEU A 163 -12.76 -29.02 -5.26
N GLY A 164 -12.75 -30.22 -4.68
CA GLY A 164 -13.21 -31.44 -5.35
C GLY A 164 -14.71 -31.42 -5.62
#